data_AF-A0AA95JZ38-F1
#
_entry.id   AF-A0AA95JZ38-F1
#
_cell.length_a   1.000
_cell.length_b   1.000
_cell.length_c   1.000
_cell.angle_alpha   90.00
_cell.angle_beta   90.00
_cell.angle_gamma   90.00
#
_symmetry.space_group_name_H-M   'P 1'
#
loop_
_entity.id
_entity.type
_entity.pdbx_description
1 polymer ?
#
loop_
_entity_poly.entity_id
_entity_poly.type
_entity_poly.pdbx_seq_one_letter_code
_entity_poly.pdbx_strand_id
1 'polypeptide(L)'
;MYIPRPAKLLFQYDDGWNLFIENNHVDEWQLLSVEKMLACSTCAMGVRRYCCSSPECSHSRFFCQTCKSKACSACGLKGTEHKHAFGVSIAAKALYF
;
A
#
# COMPACT_ATOMS: atom_id res chain seq x y z
N MET A 1 3.65 15.02 0.82
CA MET A 1 2.31 15.39 0.33
C MET A 1 1.41 14.17 0.44
N TYR A 2 0.34 14.23 1.24
CA TYR A 2 -0.65 13.16 1.32
C TYR A 2 -1.47 13.19 0.04
N ILE A 3 -1.44 12.12 -0.75
CA ILE A 3 -2.33 11.96 -1.90
C ILE A 3 -3.56 11.24 -1.36
N PRO A 4 -4.75 11.88 -1.32
CA PRO A 4 -5.97 11.22 -0.88
C PRO A 4 -6.20 9.99 -1.76
N ARG A 5 -6.73 8.91 -1.16
CA ARG A 5 -7.07 7.67 -1.87
C ARG A 5 -8.59 7.58 -2.05
N PRO A 6 -9.22 8.46 -2.87
CA PRO A 6 -10.67 8.55 -2.96
C PRO A 6 -11.29 7.22 -3.39
N ALA A 7 -10.70 6.52 -4.37
CA ALA A 7 -11.18 5.21 -4.80
C ALA A 7 -11.16 4.17 -3.65
N LYS A 8 -10.10 4.14 -2.84
CA LYS A 8 -10.01 3.22 -1.69
C LYS A 8 -11.09 3.56 -0.65
N LEU A 9 -11.33 4.85 -0.40
CA LEU A 9 -12.34 5.29 0.55
C LEU A 9 -13.76 4.93 0.09
N LEU A 10 -14.07 5.08 -1.20
CA LEU A 10 -15.38 4.72 -1.76
C LEU A 10 -15.74 3.25 -1.49
N PHE A 11 -14.78 2.34 -1.66
CA PHE A 11 -15.01 0.90 -1.44
C PHE A 11 -15.06 0.51 0.04
N GLN A 12 -14.52 1.33 0.94
CA GLN A 12 -14.54 1.08 2.39
C GLN A 12 -15.70 1.78 3.11
N TYR A 13 -16.26 2.81 2.50
CA TYR A 13 -17.35 3.58 3.09
C TYR A 13 -18.60 2.71 3.19
N ASP A 14 -19.18 2.63 4.40
CA ASP A 14 -20.45 1.94 4.68
C ASP A 14 -20.51 0.51 4.11
N ASP A 15 -19.40 -0.23 4.23
CA ASP A 15 -19.25 -1.60 3.72
C ASP A 15 -19.54 -1.74 2.20
N GLY A 16 -19.39 -0.63 1.46
CA GLY A 16 -19.86 -0.50 0.09
C GLY A 16 -19.30 -1.52 -0.89
N TRP A 17 -18.07 -2.02 -0.69
CA TRP A 17 -17.53 -3.08 -1.54
C TRP A 17 -18.24 -4.42 -1.33
N ASN A 18 -18.47 -4.83 -0.08
CA ASN A 18 -19.14 -6.09 0.22
C ASN A 18 -20.61 -6.05 -0.25
N LEU A 19 -21.30 -4.93 0.01
CA LEU A 19 -22.64 -4.70 -0.52
C LEU A 19 -22.67 -4.73 -2.06
N PHE A 20 -21.65 -4.21 -2.72
CA PHE A 20 -21.59 -4.21 -4.18
C PHE A 20 -21.44 -5.63 -4.75
N ILE A 21 -20.53 -6.45 -4.21
CA ILE A 21 -20.31 -7.84 -4.69
C ILE A 21 -21.51 -8.75 -4.40
N GLU A 22 -22.26 -8.50 -3.34
CA GLU A 22 -23.48 -9.27 -3.02
C GLU A 22 -24.61 -9.02 -4.03
N ASN A 23 -24.67 -7.80 -4.59
CA ASN A 23 -25.77 -7.37 -5.45
C ASN A 23 -25.41 -7.33 -6.95
N ASN A 24 -24.15 -7.56 -7.32
CA ASN A 24 -23.69 -7.42 -8.71
C ASN A 24 -22.78 -8.58 -9.12
N HIS A 25 -22.82 -8.94 -10.39
CA HIS A 25 -21.80 -9.82 -10.98
C HIS A 25 -20.49 -9.05 -11.13
N VAL A 26 -19.42 -9.59 -10.56
CA VAL A 26 -18.07 -9.00 -10.61
C VAL A 26 -17.12 -10.05 -11.16
N ASP A 27 -16.41 -9.71 -12.23
CA ASP A 27 -15.40 -10.60 -12.80
C ASP A 27 -14.23 -10.79 -11.82
N GLU A 28 -13.59 -11.95 -11.86
CA GLU A 28 -12.44 -12.27 -11.01
C GLU A 28 -11.33 -11.20 -11.08
N TRP A 29 -11.05 -10.66 -12.27
CA TRP A 29 -10.03 -9.63 -12.43
C TRP A 29 -10.39 -8.30 -11.75
N GLN A 30 -11.69 -7.97 -11.68
CA GLN A 30 -12.20 -6.77 -11.00
C GLN A 30 -12.09 -6.95 -9.49
N LEU A 31 -12.53 -8.12 -8.98
CA LEU A 31 -12.41 -8.51 -7.58
C LEU A 31 -10.95 -8.39 -7.10
N LEU A 32 -10.03 -9.07 -7.79
CA LEU A 32 -8.60 -9.03 -7.49
C LEU A 32 -8.02 -7.61 -7.55
N SER A 33 -8.51 -6.76 -8.44
CA SER A 33 -8.02 -5.38 -8.57
C SER A 33 -8.44 -4.51 -7.38
N VAL A 34 -9.70 -4.63 -6.95
CA VAL A 34 -10.23 -3.88 -5.80
C VAL A 34 -9.63 -4.41 -4.50
N GLU A 35 -9.56 -5.72 -4.29
CA GLU A 35 -8.95 -6.32 -3.10
C GLU A 35 -7.47 -5.93 -2.95
N LYS A 36 -6.68 -5.96 -4.03
CA LYS A 36 -5.29 -5.47 -4.00
C LYS A 36 -5.21 -4.00 -3.64
N MET A 37 -6.13 -3.17 -4.14
CA MET A 37 -6.17 -1.75 -3.78
C MET A 37 -6.56 -1.55 -2.31
N LEU A 38 -7.52 -2.32 -1.79
CA LEU A 38 -7.93 -2.28 -0.38
C LEU A 38 -6.81 -2.73 0.56
N ALA A 39 -6.09 -3.80 0.21
CA ALA A 39 -4.92 -4.28 0.95
C ALA A 39 -3.72 -3.32 0.86
N CYS A 40 -3.65 -2.46 -0.16
CA CYS A 40 -2.53 -1.55 -0.39
C CYS A 40 -2.21 -0.69 0.83
N SER A 41 -0.93 -0.71 1.25
CA SER A 41 -0.41 0.00 2.42
C SER A 41 -1.03 -0.43 3.75
N THR A 42 -1.51 -1.66 3.83
CA THR A 42 -1.88 -2.32 5.08
C THR A 42 -0.89 -3.45 5.39
N CYS A 43 -0.88 -3.96 6.62
CA CYS A 43 -0.01 -5.07 7.01
C CYS A 43 -0.30 -6.36 6.22
N ALA A 44 -1.49 -6.50 5.62
CA ALA A 44 -1.87 -7.65 4.80
C ALA A 44 -1.00 -7.82 3.54
N MET A 45 -0.39 -6.72 3.04
CA MET A 45 0.53 -6.76 1.90
C MET A 45 1.98 -7.10 2.31
N GLY A 46 2.22 -7.31 3.61
CA GLY A 46 3.55 -7.44 4.19
C GLY A 46 4.11 -6.10 4.68
N VAL A 47 5.03 -6.19 5.63
CA VAL A 47 5.63 -5.05 6.31
C VAL A 47 7.15 -5.16 6.21
N ARG A 48 7.82 -4.04 5.91
CA ARG A 48 9.28 -3.93 6.02
C ARG A 48 9.64 -3.14 7.26
N ARG A 49 10.51 -3.71 8.09
CA ARG A 49 11.10 -3.03 9.24
C ARG A 49 12.43 -2.41 8.83
N TYR A 50 12.58 -1.12 9.12
CA TYR A 50 13.83 -0.39 8.97
C TYR A 50 14.34 -0.03 10.34
N CYS A 51 15.52 -0.55 10.69
CA CYS A 51 16.22 -0.21 11.91
C CYS A 51 17.28 0.86 11.60
N CYS A 52 17.63 1.68 12.60
CA CYS A 52 18.79 2.56 12.49
C CYS A 52 20.08 1.74 12.31
N SER A 53 21.06 2.31 11.61
CA SER A 53 22.35 1.66 11.38
C SER A 53 23.24 1.58 12.64
N SER A 54 22.96 2.40 13.66
CA SER A 54 23.68 2.34 14.93
C SER A 54 23.17 1.17 15.78
N PRO A 55 24.05 0.27 16.26
CA PRO A 55 23.66 -0.91 17.04
C PRO A 55 23.07 -0.57 18.42
N GLU A 56 23.34 0.63 18.95
CA GLU A 56 22.79 1.10 20.23
C GLU A 56 21.44 1.81 20.08
N CYS A 57 20.95 1.95 18.84
CA CYS A 57 19.71 2.64 18.55
C CYS A 57 18.56 1.64 18.41
N SER A 58 17.56 1.70 19.29
CA SER A 58 16.37 0.84 19.24
C SER A 58 15.28 1.32 18.28
N HIS A 59 15.51 2.45 17.60
CA HIS A 59 14.53 2.99 16.67
C HIS A 59 14.28 2.05 15.50
N SER A 60 13.01 1.77 15.26
CA SER A 60 12.58 1.08 14.06
C SER A 60 11.31 1.70 13.49
N ARG A 61 11.20 1.68 12.16
CA ARG A 61 10.00 2.10 11.44
C ARG A 61 9.49 0.95 10.60
N PHE A 62 8.19 0.77 10.61
CA PHE A 62 7.50 -0.25 9.84
C PHE A 62 6.79 0.39 8.65
N PHE A 63 6.98 -0.17 7.47
CA PHE A 63 6.34 0.30 6.24
C PHE A 63 5.59 -0.84 5.58
N CYS A 64 4.27 -0.65 5.43
CA CYS A 64 3.42 -1.57 4.71
C CYS A 64 3.70 -1.49 3.21
N GLN A 65 3.76 -2.65 2.54
CA GLN A 65 4.01 -2.70 1.11
C GLN A 65 2.83 -2.13 0.30
N THR A 66 3.16 -1.61 -0.88
CA THR A 66 2.19 -1.10 -1.86
C THR A 66 1.79 -2.20 -2.84
N CYS A 67 0.53 -2.19 -3.30
CA CYS A 67 0.02 -3.21 -4.21
C CYS A 67 0.58 -3.17 -5.64
N LYS A 68 1.19 -2.04 -6.07
CA LYS A 68 1.71 -1.82 -7.44
C LYS A 68 0.66 -2.01 -8.56
N SER A 69 -0.63 -2.03 -8.21
CA SER A 69 -1.72 -2.19 -9.16
C SER A 69 -2.03 -0.89 -9.90
N LYS A 70 -2.37 -0.99 -11.18
CA LYS A 70 -2.88 0.13 -12.00
C LYS A 70 -4.22 0.67 -11.50
N ALA A 71 -5.04 -0.19 -10.89
CA ALA A 71 -6.34 0.20 -10.33
C ALA A 71 -6.20 1.05 -9.06
N CYS A 72 -5.04 0.98 -8.39
CA CYS A 72 -4.81 1.75 -7.18
C CYS A 72 -4.48 3.20 -7.53
N SER A 73 -5.33 4.14 -7.10
CA SER A 73 -5.11 5.58 -7.28
C SER A 73 -3.77 6.10 -6.73
N ALA A 74 -3.15 5.39 -5.79
CA ALA A 74 -1.84 5.72 -5.24
C ALA A 74 -0.65 5.00 -5.93
N CYS A 75 -0.88 3.90 -6.65
CA CYS A 75 0.20 3.10 -7.27
C CYS A 75 0.15 3.07 -8.81
N GLY A 76 -1.00 3.42 -9.40
CA GLY A 76 -1.29 3.28 -10.83
C GLY A 76 -0.88 4.46 -11.71
N LEU A 77 -0.35 5.54 -11.14
CA LEU A 77 0.27 6.61 -11.93
C LEU A 77 1.53 6.05 -12.62
N LYS A 78 1.54 5.99 -13.96
CA LYS A 78 2.77 5.76 -14.73
C LYS A 78 3.73 6.92 -14.44
N GLY A 79 4.79 6.65 -13.68
CA GLY A 79 5.81 7.65 -13.37
C GLY A 79 6.71 7.92 -14.57
N THR A 80 6.43 9.00 -15.31
CA THR A 80 7.55 9.89 -15.63
C THR A 80 7.73 10.77 -14.40
N GLU A 81 8.83 10.50 -13.71
CA GLU A 81 9.39 11.29 -12.62
C GLU A 81 8.75 11.11 -11.23
N HIS A 82 9.64 10.70 -10.30
CA HIS A 82 9.73 11.24 -8.94
C HIS A 82 8.73 10.72 -7.86
N LYS A 83 9.12 10.24 -6.68
CA LYS A 83 10.43 10.10 -6.00
C LYS A 83 10.35 8.99 -4.94
N HIS A 84 11.45 8.26 -4.76
CA HIS A 84 11.94 8.00 -3.41
C HIS A 84 11.98 9.33 -2.65
N ALA A 85 11.11 9.53 -1.66
CA ALA A 85 11.25 10.66 -0.76
C ALA A 85 10.81 10.28 0.66
N PHE A 86 11.54 9.33 1.23
CA PHE A 86 12.14 9.58 2.54
C PHE A 86 13.65 9.49 2.34
N GLY A 87 14.26 10.65 2.07
CA GLY A 87 15.68 10.83 2.28
C GLY A 87 15.94 10.69 3.77
N VAL A 88 16.40 9.51 4.18
CA VAL A 88 17.27 9.36 5.32
C VAL A 88 18.33 8.38 4.85
N SER A 89 19.58 8.80 4.90
CA SER A 89 20.77 7.98 4.66
C SER A 89 20.81 6.80 5.63
N ILE A 90 19.98 5.79 5.38
CA ILE A 90 20.01 4.53 6.11
C ILE A 90 20.50 3.51 5.10
N ALA A 91 21.80 3.22 5.19
CA ALA A 91 22.36 2.00 4.64
C ALA A 91 21.64 0.82 5.32
N ALA A 92 20.51 0.40 4.73
CA ALA A 92 19.61 -0.57 5.31
C ALA A 92 19.96 -1.96 4.79
N LYS A 93 20.50 -2.81 5.66
CA LYS A 93 20.46 -4.26 5.47
C LYS A 93 19.02 -4.71 5.64
N ALA A 94 18.39 -5.10 4.54
CA ALA A 94 17.08 -5.74 4.56
C ALA A 94 17.23 -7.13 5.20
N LEU A 95 16.89 -7.26 6.48
CA LEU A 95 16.70 -8.58 7.10
C LEU A 95 15.25 -9.00 6.86
N TYR A 96 15.10 -9.99 6.01
CA TYR A 96 13.86 -10.75 5.83
C TYR A 96 13.71 -11.68 7.03
N PHE A 97 12.60 -11.56 7.75
CA PHE A 97 12.01 -12.59 8.59
C PHE A 97 10.52 -12.65 8.22
#